data_AF-A0A3B8RKV9-F1
#
_entry.id   AF-A0A3B8RKV9-F1
#
_cell.length_a   1.000
_cell.length_b   1.000
_cell.length_c   1.000
_cell.angle_alpha   90.00
_cell.angle_beta   90.00
_cell.angle_gamma   90.00
#
_symmetry.space_group_name_H-M   'P 1'
#
loop_
_entity.id
_entity.type
_entity.pdbx_description
1 polymer ?
#
loop_
_entity_poly.entity_id
_entity_poly.type
_entity_poly.pdbx_seq_one_letter_code
_entity_poly.pdbx_strand_id
1 'polypeptide(L)' 'SWGCRRNNAAVPTLKRELNKIGYPLLSLDGDCVDDHNYMPGQFSTRIEGFLEMLRGRKATANLPQREVCEVGV' A
#
# COMPACT_ATOMS: atom_id res chain seq x y z
N SER A 1 -0.69 10.95 -1.82
CA SER A 1 -1.69 11.91 -2.33
C SER A 1 -0.99 13.03 -3.05
N TRP A 2 -1.52 13.43 -4.21
CA TRP A 2 -0.93 14.54 -4.94
C TRP A 2 -0.95 15.82 -4.10
N GLY A 3 0.11 16.64 -4.20
CA GLY A 3 0.26 17.86 -3.40
C GLY A 3 0.65 17.69 -1.92
N CYS A 4 0.38 16.54 -1.28
CA CYS A 4 0.71 16.33 0.14
C CYS A 4 2.18 15.91 0.35
N ARG A 5 3.09 16.90 0.25
CA ARG A 5 4.55 16.68 0.34
C ARG A 5 4.99 16.00 1.63
N ARG A 6 4.37 16.34 2.77
CA ARG A 6 4.69 15.74 4.07
C ARG A 6 4.41 14.23 4.08
N ASN A 7 3.24 13.82 3.59
CA ASN A 7 2.89 12.41 3.52
C ASN A 7 3.77 11.66 2.52
N ASN A 8 3.97 12.22 1.32
CA ASN A 8 4.74 11.57 0.28
C ASN A 8 6.22 11.42 0.66
N ALA A 9 6.78 12.35 1.45
CA ALA A 9 8.13 12.25 2.00
C ALA A 9 8.29 11.08 3.00
N ALA A 10 7.22 10.67 3.68
CA ALA A 10 7.24 9.56 4.64
C ALA A 10 7.14 8.18 3.96
N VAL A 11 6.59 8.11 2.74
CA VAL A 11 6.34 6.84 2.02
C VAL A 11 7.60 5.97 1.86
N PRO A 12 8.78 6.50 1.46
CA PRO A 12 9.99 5.67 1.34
C PRO A 12 10.43 5.06 2.67
N THR A 13 10.33 5.83 3.76
CA THR A 13 10.66 5.36 5.12
C THR A 13 9.70 4.27 5.55
N LEU A 14 8.39 4.47 5.38
CA LEU A 14 7.36 3.46 5.66
C LEU A 14 7.60 2.18 4.86
N LYS A 15 7.88 2.29 3.55
CA LYS A 15 8.20 1.14 2.69
C LYS A 15 9.40 0.37 3.22
N ARG A 16 10.45 1.07 3.66
CA ARG A 16 11.65 0.45 4.22
C ARG A 16 11.36 -0.31 5.50
N GLU A 17 10.65 0.31 6.45
CA GLU A 17 10.37 -0.32 7.75
C GLU A 17 9.37 -1.48 7.62
N LEU A 18 8.31 -1.34 6.82
CA LEU A 18 7.36 -2.42 6.57
C LEU A 18 8.01 -3.62 5.87
N ASN A 19 8.93 -3.38 4.94
CA ASN A 19 9.68 -4.47 4.32
C ASN A 19 10.55 -5.24 5.32
N LYS A 20 11.13 -4.58 6.34
CA LYS A 20 11.93 -5.26 7.38
C LYS A 20 11.10 -6.22 8.23
N ILE A 21 9.86 -5.85 8.52
CA ILE A 21 8.91 -6.70 9.27
C ILE A 21 8.17 -7.71 8.37
N GLY A 22 8.50 -7.77 7.07
CA GLY A 22 7.91 -8.72 6.12
C GLY A 22 6.56 -8.30 5.54
N TYR A 23 6.09 -7.09 5.83
CA TYR A 23 4.80 -6.60 5.35
C TYR A 23 4.95 -5.86 4.00
N PRO A 24 4.26 -6.32 2.95
CA PRO A 24 4.27 -5.64 1.66
C PRO A 24 3.43 -4.35 1.70
N LEU A 25 3.92 -3.28 1.06
CA LEU A 25 3.25 -1.98 0.95
C LEU A 25 2.96 -1.62 -0.51
N LEU A 26 1.72 -1.23 -0.79
CA LEU A 26 1.31 -0.54 -2.02
C LEU A 26 0.99 0.91 -1.70
N SER A 27 1.70 1.84 -2.33
CA SER A 27 1.40 3.28 -2.25
C SER A 27 0.56 3.68 -3.45
N LEU A 28 -0.59 4.28 -3.18
CA LEU A 28 -1.54 4.78 -4.17
C LEU A 28 -1.60 6.30 -4.04
N ASP A 29 -1.30 7.00 -5.13
CA ASP A 29 -1.37 8.45 -5.18
C ASP A 29 -2.61 8.86 -5.95
N GLY A 30 -3.50 9.58 -5.27
CA GLY A 30 -4.65 10.23 -5.87
C GLY A 30 -4.82 11.64 -5.32
N ASP A 31 -5.67 12.40 -6.00
CA ASP A 31 -6.20 13.68 -5.57
C ASP A 31 -7.73 13.57 -5.52
N CYS A 32 -8.34 14.22 -4.53
CA CYS A 32 -9.80 14.31 -4.41
C CYS A 32 -10.34 15.66 -4.92
N VAL A 33 -9.45 16.62 -5.19
CA VAL A 33 -9.79 17.96 -5.63
C VAL A 33 -9.68 18.08 -7.15
N ASP A 34 -8.67 17.44 -7.75
CA ASP A 34 -8.46 17.40 -9.20
C ASP A 34 -8.83 16.01 -9.76
N ASP A 35 -9.94 15.97 -10.49
CA ASP A 35 -10.47 14.78 -11.17
C ASP A 35 -9.59 14.31 -12.33
N HIS A 36 -8.78 15.21 -12.92
CA HIS A 36 -7.81 14.85 -13.96
C HIS A 36 -6.65 14.03 -13.40
N ASN A 37 -6.45 14.10 -12.08
CA ASN A 37 -5.41 13.39 -11.36
C ASN A 37 -5.91 12.06 -10.77
N TYR A 38 -7.18 11.74 -11.00
CA TYR A 38 -7.76 10.45 -10.68
C TYR A 38 -7.75 9.55 -11.92
N MET A 39 -6.79 8.61 -11.98
CA MET A 39 -6.65 7.66 -13.08
C MET A 39 -7.12 6.25 -12.69
N PRO A 40 -8.43 5.93 -12.79
CA PRO A 40 -9.01 4.67 -12.28
C PRO A 40 -8.36 3.42 -12.87
N GLY A 41 -7.99 3.44 -14.16
CA GLY A 41 -7.31 2.32 -14.81
C GLY A 41 -5.93 2.02 -14.19
N GLN A 42 -5.18 3.06 -13.83
CA GLN A 42 -3.87 2.89 -13.18
C GLN A 42 -4.01 2.28 -11.78
N PHE A 43 -5.05 2.68 -11.03
CA PHE A 43 -5.35 2.07 -9.74
C PHE A 43 -5.70 0.58 -9.89
N SER A 44 -6.57 0.21 -10.84
CA SER A 44 -6.99 -1.18 -11.04
C SER A 44 -5.79 -2.09 -11.27
N THR A 45 -4.93 -1.77 -12.25
CA THR A 45 -3.77 -2.62 -12.58
C THR A 45 -2.76 -2.71 -11.42
N ARG A 46 -2.54 -1.60 -10.68
CA ARG A 46 -1.64 -1.61 -9.51
C ARG A 46 -2.18 -2.47 -8.38
N ILE A 47 -3.48 -2.40 -8.12
CA ILE A 47 -4.16 -3.20 -7.10
C ILE A 47 -4.15 -4.67 -7.52
N GLU A 48 -4.49 -4.97 -8.76
CA GLU A 48 -4.47 -6.33 -9.31
C GLU A 48 -3.08 -6.98 -9.20
N GLY A 49 -2.03 -6.32 -9.70
CA GLY A 49 -0.67 -6.84 -9.60
C GLY A 49 -0.18 -7.00 -8.16
N PHE A 50 -0.61 -6.10 -7.26
CA PHE A 50 -0.30 -6.25 -5.83
C PHE A 50 -1.02 -7.46 -5.22
N LEU A 51 -2.29 -7.69 -5.55
CA LEU A 51 -3.05 -8.85 -5.10
C LEU A 51 -2.46 -10.16 -5.63
N GLU A 52 -1.99 -10.19 -6.87
CA GLU A 52 -1.26 -11.33 -7.45
C GLU A 52 0.01 -11.64 -6.65
N MET A 53 0.82 -10.63 -6.34
CA MET A 53 2.00 -10.77 -5.49
C MET A 53 1.64 -11.32 -4.10
N LEU A 54 0.56 -10.85 -3.47
CA LEU A 54 0.10 -11.36 -2.18
C LEU A 54 -0.36 -12.82 -2.25
N ARG A 55 -1.11 -13.18 -3.30
CA ARG A 55 -1.58 -14.55 -3.52
C ARG A 55 -0.40 -15.51 -3.73
N GLY A 56 0.62 -15.09 -4.49
CA GLY A 56 1.87 -15.83 -4.64
C GLY A 56 2.62 -16.04 -3.32
N ARG A 57 2.61 -15.06 -2.42
CA ARG A 57 3.17 -15.19 -1.06
C ARG A 57 2.37 -16.13 -0.16
N LYS A 58 1.03 -16.14 -0.24
CA LYS A 58 0.21 -17.07 0.56
C LYS A 58 0.46 -18.54 0.21
N ALA A 59 0.82 -18.84 -1.03
CA ALA A 59 1.19 -20.20 -1.44
C ALA A 59 2.52 -20.67 -0.82
N THR A 60 3.37 -19.75 -0.36
CA THR A 60 4.73 -20.03 0.15
C THR A 60 4.90 -19.79 1.66
N ALA A 61 4.00 -19.02 2.30
CA ALA A 61 4.13 -18.63 3.70
C ALA A 61 2.94 -19.10 4.56
N ASN A 62 3.23 -19.86 5.62
CA ASN A 62 2.38 -19.96 6.81
C ASN A 62 2.46 -18.60 7.54
N LEU A 63 1.57 -17.66 7.21
CA LEU A 63 1.53 -16.37 7.89
C LEU A 63 1.10 -16.56 9.36
N PRO A 64 1.79 -15.94 10.33
CA PRO A 64 1.30 -15.86 11.71
C PRO A 64 -0.06 -15.16 11.74
N GLN A 65 -0.96 -15.68 12.57
CA GLN A 65 -2.33 -15.19 12.70
C GLN A 65 -2.33 -13.68 13.03
N ARG A 66 -3.26 -12.97 12.39
CA ARG A 66 -3.46 -11.52 12.44
C ARG A 66 -3.36 -10.99 13.87
N GLU A 67 -2.29 -10.27 14.17
CA GLU A 67 -2.30 -9.30 15.27
C GLU A 67 -3.00 -8.05 14.71
N VAL A 68 -4.27 -7.90 15.07
CA VAL A 68 -5.01 -6.67 14.77
C VAL A 68 -4.30 -5.57 15.55
N CYS A 69 -3.70 -4.61 14.85
CA CYS A 69 -3.36 -3.34 15.48
C CYS A 69 -4.71 -2.71 15.87
N GLU A 70 -5.14 -2.94 17.11
CA GLU A 70 -6.27 -2.22 17.70
C GLU A 70 -5.90 -0.74 17.63
N VAL A 71 -6.58 -0.04 16.72
CA VAL A 71 -6.49 1.41 16.61
C VAL A 71 -7.15 1.94 17.88
N GLY A 72 -6.34 2.18 18.91
CA GLY A 72 -6.77 2.87 20.12
C GLY A 72 -7.27 4.26 19.74
N VAL A 73 -8.59 4.42 19.75
CA VAL A 73 -9.28 5.71 19.78
C VAL A 73 -9.44 6.11 21.23
#